data_AF-A0A5Q0L8N2-F1
#
_entry.id   AF-A0A5Q0L8N2-F1
#
_cell.length_a   1.000
_cell.length_b   1.000
_cell.length_c   1.000
_cell.angle_alpha   90.00
_cell.angle_beta   90.00
_cell.angle_gamma   90.00
#
_symmetry.space_group_name_H-M   'P 1'
#
loop_
_entity.id
_entity.type
_entity.pdbx_description
1 polymer ?
#
loop_
_entity_poly.entity_id
_entity_poly.type
_entity_poly.pdbx_seq_one_letter_code
_entity_poly.pdbx_strand_id
1 'polypeptide(L)'
;MLTEDEARGLVLKELAQPAREMNLDHAISRVETVSFGWVFYWCARQDIGRPAGRRPTLGGNGPFLVDRENGRLIRTATSKPVAQQITDYERRLRHEAHARNAAAKHAVQQ
;
A
#
# COMPACT_ATOMS: atom_id res chain seq x y z
N MET A 1 -6.90 14.35 -5.04
CA MET A 1 -5.86 13.36 -5.34
C MET A 1 -4.71 13.61 -4.38
N LEU A 2 -4.20 12.56 -3.73
CA LEU A 2 -3.06 12.67 -2.82
C LEU A 2 -1.76 12.89 -3.59
N THR A 3 -0.81 13.58 -2.96
CA THR A 3 0.60 13.60 -3.35
C THR A 3 1.34 12.39 -2.76
N GLU A 4 2.54 12.08 -3.27
CA GLU A 4 3.38 11.02 -2.68
C GLU A 4 3.73 11.33 -1.22
N ASP A 5 3.95 12.60 -0.87
CA ASP A 5 4.28 13.01 0.50
C ASP A 5 3.10 12.80 1.45
N GLU A 6 1.88 13.11 1.02
CA GLU A 6 0.67 12.82 1.80
C GLU A 6 0.48 11.31 1.97
N ALA A 7 0.67 10.53 0.91
CA ALA A 7 0.61 9.07 0.95
C ALA A 7 1.69 8.47 1.89
N ARG A 8 2.91 9.02 1.84
CA ARG A 8 4.01 8.67 2.75
C ARG A 8 3.63 8.96 4.20
N GLY A 9 2.98 10.10 4.46
CA GLY A 9 2.47 10.45 5.79
C GLY A 9 1.47 9.43 6.33
N LEU A 10 0.55 8.94 5.49
CA LEU A 10 -0.40 7.88 5.87
C LEU A 10 0.33 6.59 6.28
N VAL A 11 1.30 6.16 5.48
CA VAL A 11 2.07 4.93 5.76
C VAL A 11 2.91 5.07 7.03
N LEU A 12 3.58 6.21 7.22
CA LEU A 12 4.38 6.45 8.44
C LEU A 12 3.51 6.44 9.70
N LYS A 13 2.30 7.00 9.62
CA LYS A 13 1.33 6.95 10.73
C LYS A 13 0.92 5.51 11.05
N GLU A 14 0.70 4.69 10.04
CA GLU A 14 0.37 3.27 10.21
C GLU A 14 1.54 2.47 10.80
N LEU A 15 2.77 2.70 10.33
CA LEU A 15 3.98 2.06 10.85
C LEU A 15 4.29 2.44 12.31
N ALA A 16 3.90 3.64 12.72
CA ALA A 16 4.10 4.12 14.09
C ALA A 16 3.18 3.44 15.10
N GLN A 17 2.02 2.90 14.71
CA GLN A 17 1.10 2.23 15.64
C GLN A 17 1.73 0.97 16.27
N PRO A 18 2.21 -0.03 15.51
CA PRO A 18 2.83 -1.23 16.07
C PRO A 18 4.22 -0.99 16.67
N ALA A 19 4.96 -0.01 16.16
CA ALA A 19 6.31 0.33 16.65
C ALA A 19 6.31 0.71 18.14
N ARG A 20 5.23 1.35 18.62
CA ARG A 20 5.05 1.72 20.02
C ARG A 20 4.86 0.53 20.95
N GLU A 21 4.32 -0.58 20.44
CA GLU A 21 4.02 -1.77 21.25
C GLU A 21 5.22 -2.72 21.33
N MET A 22 6.08 -2.74 20.31
CA MET A 22 7.20 -3.69 20.19
C MET A 22 8.59 -3.05 20.31
N ASN A 23 8.67 -1.72 20.51
CA ASN A 23 9.92 -0.96 20.58
C ASN A 23 10.85 -1.17 19.36
N LEU A 24 10.26 -1.34 18.17
CA LEU A 24 10.96 -1.55 16.91
C LEU A 24 10.86 -0.31 16.04
N ASP A 25 11.99 0.23 15.59
CA ASP A 25 12.03 1.36 14.66
C ASP A 25 11.77 0.87 13.23
N HIS A 26 10.60 1.20 12.69
CA HIS A 26 10.18 0.88 11.34
C HIS A 26 10.48 2.04 10.37
N ALA A 27 10.89 1.71 9.16
CA ALA A 27 11.19 2.68 8.12
C ALA A 27 10.71 2.22 6.75
N ILE A 28 10.29 3.18 5.92
CA ILE A 28 10.06 2.96 4.49
C ILE A 28 11.42 2.74 3.82
N SER A 29 11.57 1.59 3.17
CA SER A 29 12.82 1.18 2.51
C SER A 29 12.82 1.45 1.01
N ARG A 30 11.64 1.41 0.38
CA ARG A 30 11.46 1.67 -1.06
C ARG A 30 10.04 2.12 -1.34
N VAL A 31 9.89 3.00 -2.33
CA VAL A 31 8.60 3.39 -2.90
C VAL A 31 8.59 3.02 -4.38
N GLU A 32 7.47 2.49 -4.85
CA GLU A 32 7.25 2.16 -6.26
C GLU A 32 5.92 2.77 -6.73
N THR A 33 5.94 3.43 -7.88
CA THR A 33 4.74 4.02 -8.49
C THR A 33 3.99 2.98 -9.30
N VAL A 34 2.67 2.94 -9.14
CA VAL A 34 1.75 2.06 -9.89
C VAL A 34 0.61 2.88 -10.49
N SER A 35 -0.21 2.25 -11.35
CA SER A 35 -1.24 2.95 -12.13
C SER A 35 -2.23 3.76 -11.28
N PHE A 36 -2.53 3.30 -10.06
CA PHE A 36 -3.50 3.90 -9.14
C PHE A 36 -2.87 4.69 -7.97
N GLY A 37 -1.53 4.76 -7.87
CA GLY A 37 -0.86 5.39 -6.73
C GLY A 37 0.51 4.77 -6.45
N TRP A 38 0.73 4.30 -5.23
CA TRP A 38 2.06 3.88 -4.77
C TRP A 38 2.06 2.61 -3.95
N VAL A 39 3.21 1.94 -3.94
CA VAL A 39 3.55 0.79 -3.10
C VAL A 39 4.70 1.18 -2.18
N PHE A 40 4.47 1.11 -0.87
CA PHE A 40 5.47 1.44 0.14
C PHE A 40 5.99 0.17 0.81
N TYR A 41 7.24 -0.17 0.50
CA TYR A 41 7.97 -1.23 1.16
C TYR A 41 8.60 -0.71 2.44
N TRP A 42 8.63 -1.55 3.47
CA TRP A 42 9.14 -1.17 4.78
C TRP A 42 9.87 -2.32 5.45
N CYS A 43 10.74 -1.98 6.39
CA CYS A 43 11.47 -2.92 7.23
C CYS A 43 11.84 -2.26 8.57
N ALA A 44 12.53 -3.00 9.44
CA ALA A 44 13.20 -2.37 10.57
C ALA A 44 14.32 -1.47 10.03
N ARG A 45 14.50 -0.27 10.60
CA ARG A 45 15.50 0.69 10.14
C ARG A 45 16.91 0.09 10.09
N GLN A 46 17.24 -0.76 11.05
CA GLN A 46 18.53 -1.46 11.14
C GLN A 46 18.78 -2.50 10.02
N ASP A 47 17.75 -2.87 9.27
CA ASP A 47 17.85 -3.80 8.14
C ASP A 47 18.06 -3.08 6.81
N ILE A 48 17.97 -1.74 6.76
CA ILE A 48 18.26 -0.96 5.55
C ILE A 48 19.74 -1.12 5.19
N GLY A 49 20.02 -1.52 3.95
CA GLY A 49 21.38 -1.73 3.45
C GLY A 49 22.05 -3.01 3.94
N ARG A 50 21.34 -3.90 4.67
CA ARG A 50 21.89 -5.21 5.02
C ARG A 50 22.09 -6.09 3.78
N PRO A 51 23.13 -6.95 3.79
CA PRO A 51 23.29 -7.97 2.76
C PRO A 51 22.09 -8.89 2.66
N ALA A 52 21.77 -9.30 1.43
CA ALA A 52 20.75 -10.30 1.16
C ALA A 52 21.05 -11.63 1.89
N GLY A 53 20.01 -12.41 2.20
CA GLY A 53 20.14 -13.74 2.82
C GLY A 53 20.15 -13.75 4.35
N ARG A 54 20.18 -12.60 5.02
CA ARG A 54 19.91 -12.53 6.47
C ARG A 54 18.41 -12.50 6.73
N ARG A 55 17.97 -13.23 7.75
CA ARG A 55 16.58 -13.19 8.21
C ARG A 55 16.25 -11.76 8.66
N PRO A 56 15.17 -11.15 8.16
CA PRO A 56 14.75 -9.82 8.60
C PRO A 56 14.39 -9.83 10.08
N THR A 57 14.55 -8.68 10.73
CA THR A 57 14.23 -8.50 12.16
C THR A 57 12.73 -8.62 12.43
N LEU A 58 11.89 -8.46 11.39
CA LEU A 58 10.43 -8.38 11.52
C LEU A 58 9.72 -9.66 11.08
N GLY A 59 8.72 -10.07 11.86
CA GLY A 59 7.72 -11.06 11.48
C GLY A 59 6.59 -10.41 10.68
N GLY A 60 6.73 -10.41 9.34
CA GLY A 60 5.72 -9.87 8.43
C GLY A 60 5.96 -8.41 8.05
N ASN A 61 6.29 -8.18 6.78
CA ASN A 61 6.65 -6.88 6.21
C ASN A 61 5.96 -6.63 4.87
N GLY A 62 4.71 -7.09 4.74
CA GLY A 62 3.91 -6.84 3.54
C GLY A 62 3.83 -5.34 3.26
N PRO A 63 4.16 -4.86 2.05
CA PRO A 63 4.10 -3.44 1.73
C PRO A 63 2.68 -2.87 1.89
N PHE A 64 2.58 -1.56 1.90
CA PHE A 64 1.31 -0.84 1.82
C PHE A 64 1.03 -0.41 0.38
N LEU A 65 -0.21 -0.59 -0.08
CA LEU A 65 -0.72 0.05 -1.28
C LEU A 65 -1.44 1.33 -0.87
N VAL A 66 -1.19 2.43 -1.57
CA VAL A 66 -1.93 3.69 -1.37
C VAL A 66 -2.55 4.10 -2.69
N ASP A 67 -3.87 4.25 -2.66
CA ASP A 67 -4.65 4.77 -3.78
C ASP A 67 -4.69 6.29 -3.74
N ARG A 68 -4.18 6.92 -4.82
CA ARG A 68 -4.05 8.38 -4.88
C ARG A 68 -5.39 9.10 -5.01
N GLU A 69 -6.41 8.44 -5.54
CA GLU A 69 -7.69 9.08 -5.87
C GLU A 69 -8.58 9.19 -4.64
N ASN A 70 -8.60 8.14 -3.82
CA ASN A 70 -9.52 8.03 -2.67
C ASN A 70 -8.82 7.91 -1.31
N GLY A 71 -7.47 7.85 -1.28
CA GLY A 71 -6.69 7.77 -0.05
C GLY A 71 -6.79 6.44 0.69
N ARG A 72 -7.32 5.38 0.06
CA ARG A 72 -7.33 4.04 0.66
C ARG A 72 -5.90 3.55 0.87
N LEU A 73 -5.61 3.20 2.11
CA LEU A 73 -4.38 2.52 2.55
C LEU A 73 -4.68 1.03 2.72
N ILE A 74 -3.99 0.16 1.99
CA ILE A 74 -4.20 -1.29 2.03
C ILE A 74 -2.92 -1.96 2.48
N ARG A 75 -2.97 -2.68 3.61
CA ARG A 75 -1.89 -3.57 4.04
C ARG A 75 -1.91 -4.84 3.21
N THR A 76 -0.81 -5.17 2.55
CA THR A 76 -0.70 -6.42 1.78
C THR A 76 -0.36 -7.61 2.68
N ALA A 77 -0.75 -8.80 2.24
CA ALA A 77 -0.36 -10.04 2.88
C ALA A 77 1.06 -10.43 2.46
N THR A 78 1.81 -11.07 3.36
CA THR A 78 3.12 -11.67 3.03
C THR A 78 3.01 -13.08 2.45
N SER A 79 1.80 -13.67 2.43
CA SER A 79 1.54 -15.01 1.91
C SER A 79 1.39 -15.06 0.38
N LYS A 80 1.34 -13.91 -0.30
CA LYS A 80 1.18 -13.82 -1.76
C LYS A 80 2.16 -12.81 -2.36
N PRO A 81 2.59 -12.99 -3.62
CA PRO A 81 3.41 -12.01 -4.33
C PRO A 81 2.74 -10.63 -4.37
N VAL A 82 3.52 -9.57 -4.19
CA VAL A 82 3.02 -8.18 -4.21
C VAL A 82 2.41 -7.83 -5.57
N ALA A 83 3.04 -8.27 -6.67
CA ALA A 83 2.53 -8.04 -8.03
C ALA A 83 1.12 -8.60 -8.24
N GLN A 84 0.81 -9.77 -7.65
CA GLN A 84 -0.53 -10.34 -7.70
C GLN A 84 -1.53 -9.45 -6.97
N GLN A 85 -1.17 -8.97 -5.77
CA GLN A 85 -2.04 -8.12 -4.97
C GLN A 85 -2.29 -6.75 -5.63
N ILE A 86 -1.30 -6.19 -6.32
CA ILE A 86 -1.46 -4.98 -7.16
C ILE A 86 -2.47 -5.25 -8.28
N THR A 87 -2.31 -6.34 -9.00
CA THR A 87 -3.21 -6.72 -10.11
C THR A 87 -4.65 -6.94 -9.63
N ASP A 88 -4.82 -7.57 -8.47
CA ASP A 88 -6.12 -7.81 -7.85
C ASP A 88 -6.79 -6.48 -7.46
N TYR A 89 -6.01 -5.52 -6.92
CA TYR A 89 -6.52 -4.17 -6.60
C TYR A 89 -6.93 -3.40 -7.85
N GLU A 90 -6.12 -3.41 -8.91
CA GLU A 90 -6.45 -2.78 -10.20
C GLU A 90 -7.71 -3.37 -10.83
N ARG A 91 -7.89 -4.69 -10.74
CA ARG A 91 -9.12 -5.35 -11.19
C ARG A 91 -10.33 -4.83 -10.40
N ARG A 92 -10.20 -4.71 -9.09
CA ARG A 92 -11.27 -4.16 -8.23
C ARG A 92 -11.63 -2.73 -8.64
N LEU A 93 -10.65 -1.86 -8.85
CA LEU A 93 -10.88 -0.49 -9.31
C LEU A 93 -11.62 -0.41 -10.63
N ARG A 94 -11.28 -1.28 -11.60
CA ARG A 94 -11.99 -1.35 -12.89
C ARG A 94 -13.45 -1.75 -12.73
N HIS A 95 -13.74 -2.71 -11.85
CA HIS A 95 -15.12 -3.10 -11.54
C HIS A 95 -15.91 -1.97 -10.86
N GLU A 96 -15.29 -1.28 -9.89
CA GLU A 96 -15.89 -0.13 -9.22
C GLU A 96 -16.22 1.00 -10.22
N ALA A 97 -15.30 1.30 -11.15
CA ALA A 97 -15.53 2.29 -12.20
C ALA A 97 -16.64 1.88 -13.16
N HIS A 98 -16.68 0.62 -13.59
CA HIS A 98 -17.74 0.11 -14.46
C HIS A 98 -19.12 0.20 -13.79
N ALA A 99 -19.23 -0.20 -12.53
CA ALA A 99 -20.48 -0.10 -11.77
C ALA A 99 -20.96 1.35 -11.64
N ARG A 100 -20.05 2.29 -11.36
CA ARG A 100 -20.37 3.74 -11.31
C ARG A 100 -20.86 4.26 -12.65
N ASN A 101 -20.21 3.88 -13.75
CA ASN A 101 -20.60 4.30 -15.10
C ASN A 101 -21.96 3.73 -15.50
N ALA A 102 -22.26 2.48 -15.14
CA ALA A 102 -23.57 1.88 -15.37
C ALA A 102 -24.67 2.63 -14.59
N ALA A 103 -24.44 2.92 -13.31
CA ALA A 103 -25.37 3.69 -12.48
C ALA A 103 -25.63 5.10 -13.04
N ALA A 104 -24.58 5.80 -13.48
CA ALA A 104 -24.70 7.12 -14.08
C ALA A 104 -25.54 7.11 -15.38
N LYS A 105 -25.38 6.08 -16.23
CA LYS A 105 -26.19 5.94 -17.45
C LYS A 105 -27.67 5.75 -17.14
N HIS A 106 -28.00 4.94 -16.12
CA HIS A 106 -29.38 4.74 -15.72
C HIS A 106 -30.02 6.01 -15.13
N ALA A 107 -29.26 6.82 -14.39
CA ALA A 107 -29.77 8.06 -13.80
C ALA A 107 -30.06 9.16 -14.83
N VAL A 108 -29.42 9.15 -16.00
CA VAL A 108 -29.65 10.12 -17.09
C VAL A 108 -30.84 9.74 -17.98
N GLN A 109 -31.27 8.47 -17.92
CA GLN A 109 -32.41 7.94 -18.69
C GLN A 109 -33.75 8.02 -17.93
N GLN A 110 -33.74 8.50 -16.69
CA GLN A 110 -34.91 8.77 -15.85
C GLN A 110 -35.17 10.27 -15.76
#